data_AF-A0A0H2R3X3-F1
#
_entry.id   AF-A0A0H2R3X3-F1
#
_cell.length_a   1.000
_cell.length_b   1.000
_cell.length_c   1.000
_cell.angle_alpha   90.00
_cell.angle_beta   90.00
_cell.angle_gamma   90.00
#
_symmetry.space_group_name_H-M   'P 1'
#
loop_
_entity.id
_entity.type
_entity.pdbx_description
1 polymer ?
#
loop_
_entity_poly.entity_id
_entity_poly.type
_entity_poly.pdbx_seq_one_letter_code
_entity_poly.pdbx_strand_id
1 'polypeptide(L)'
;MQNTPSASPDKQYRLLRPESAIVAFLKKHDTGAGVLLSHLDNVPLSVQRRSFIQTCVVHGIFFSIFTWRLIRVYENYGSLQKLYASLTFSGLLWLCFNLAILYVTGPPSIEFARTTFWHRLRYGFRPTEIVIRQPIASRMKRLGTMTIADAGSILNDQILRAMDHNFLQVTPGDISDNNFWNIDYRASREAFELSRADGPRRVDEHAWRSSVWLKSGTGDWKVAEHWKMCDPARRDRRQELLKDKLDAMGKGELYEKWRSMVQMNTTTPSGDSTYISARVVNEHLAFFEREGVDFGPIGEEINGQIDAEFDSQDALPIGF
;
A
#
# COMPACT_ATOMS: atom_id res chain seq x y z
N MET A 1 -4.86 -35.41 -8.27
CA MET A 1 -4.33 -34.05 -8.08
C MET A 1 -4.75 -33.61 -6.70
N GLN A 2 -3.87 -33.79 -5.71
CA GLN A 2 -4.14 -33.45 -4.31
C GLN A 2 -3.98 -31.94 -4.13
N ASN A 3 -4.99 -31.32 -3.53
CA ASN A 3 -4.98 -29.92 -3.11
C ASN A 3 -3.76 -29.67 -2.23
N THR A 4 -2.85 -28.85 -2.72
CA THR A 4 -1.80 -28.22 -1.92
C THR A 4 -2.51 -27.37 -0.86
N PRO A 5 -2.18 -27.49 0.44
CA PRO A 5 -2.71 -26.58 1.43
C PRO A 5 -1.97 -25.25 1.23
N SER A 6 -2.54 -24.34 0.43
CA SER A 6 -2.16 -22.94 0.55
C SER A 6 -2.41 -22.57 2.01
N ALA A 7 -1.37 -22.19 2.76
CA ALA A 7 -1.52 -21.61 4.09
C ALA A 7 -2.66 -20.59 4.02
N SER A 8 -3.80 -20.93 4.63
CA SER A 8 -5.04 -20.21 4.35
C SER A 8 -4.84 -18.75 4.78
N PRO A 9 -4.92 -17.79 3.85
CA PRO A 9 -4.68 -16.39 4.16
C PRO A 9 -5.63 -15.89 5.25
N ASP A 10 -6.76 -16.56 5.48
CA ASP A 10 -7.76 -16.19 6.48
C ASP A 10 -7.28 -16.16 7.94
N LYS A 11 -6.23 -16.90 8.32
CA LYS A 11 -5.77 -16.95 9.72
C LYS A 11 -4.89 -15.77 10.14
N GLN A 12 -4.30 -15.03 9.19
CA GLN A 12 -3.50 -13.84 9.49
C GLN A 12 -4.36 -12.61 9.80
N TYR A 13 -5.66 -12.67 9.50
CA TYR A 13 -6.56 -11.55 9.66
C TYR A 13 -7.42 -11.68 10.92
N ARG A 14 -7.31 -10.70 11.81
CA ARG A 14 -8.15 -10.59 13.00
C ARG A 14 -9.48 -9.93 12.64
N LEU A 15 -10.59 -10.54 13.04
CA LEU A 15 -11.92 -9.94 12.88
C LEU A 15 -12.07 -8.69 13.74
N LEU A 16 -12.55 -7.59 13.15
CA LEU A 16 -12.82 -6.35 13.88
C LEU A 16 -14.21 -6.38 14.52
N ARG A 17 -14.34 -5.72 15.69
CA ARG A 17 -15.64 -5.54 16.34
C ARG A 17 -16.55 -4.66 15.45
N PRO A 18 -17.77 -5.12 15.10
CA PRO A 18 -18.64 -4.39 14.17
C PRO A 18 -18.97 -2.95 14.58
N GLU A 19 -19.02 -2.69 15.90
CA GLU A 19 -19.34 -1.40 16.50
C GLU A 19 -18.12 -0.48 16.75
N SER A 20 -16.93 -0.90 16.33
CA SER A 20 -15.71 -0.08 16.54
C SER A 20 -15.70 1.15 15.63
N ALA A 21 -15.09 2.24 16.12
CA ALA A 21 -14.87 3.46 15.33
C ALA A 21 -14.07 3.19 14.04
N ILE A 22 -13.14 2.23 14.09
CA ILE A 22 -12.38 1.76 12.92
C ILE A 22 -13.32 1.14 11.89
N VAL A 23 -14.24 0.25 12.27
CA VAL A 23 -15.18 -0.36 11.31
C VAL A 23 -16.12 0.69 10.70
N ALA A 24 -16.58 1.66 11.49
CA ALA A 24 -17.37 2.78 10.98
C ALA A 24 -16.57 3.60 9.95
N PHE A 25 -15.30 3.88 10.24
CA PHE A 25 -14.37 4.53 9.32
C PHE A 25 -14.17 3.72 8.02
N LEU A 26 -13.88 2.43 8.12
CA LEU A 26 -13.65 1.55 6.97
C LEU A 26 -14.90 1.45 6.08
N LYS A 27 -16.09 1.32 6.66
CA LYS A 27 -17.36 1.31 5.92
C LYS A 27 -17.60 2.62 5.17
N LYS A 28 -17.25 3.76 5.77
CA LYS A 28 -17.42 5.09 5.16
C LYS A 28 -16.49 5.32 3.97
N HIS A 29 -15.27 4.77 4.02
CA HIS A 29 -14.24 4.92 2.99
C HIS A 29 -14.11 3.67 2.10
N ASP A 30 -15.08 2.76 2.13
CA ASP A 30 -15.10 1.61 1.23
C ASP A 30 -15.56 2.05 -0.16
N THR A 31 -14.64 2.01 -1.14
CA THR A 31 -14.94 2.30 -2.55
C THR A 31 -15.57 1.11 -3.28
N GLY A 32 -15.94 0.05 -2.55
CA GLY A 32 -16.43 -1.22 -3.08
C GLY A 32 -15.32 -2.21 -3.39
N ALA A 33 -14.06 -1.81 -3.23
CA ALA A 33 -12.90 -2.69 -3.40
C ALA A 33 -12.71 -3.64 -2.21
N GLY A 34 -13.22 -3.29 -1.02
CA GLY A 34 -13.06 -4.10 0.18
C GLY A 34 -11.62 -4.24 0.68
N VAL A 35 -10.71 -3.35 0.28
CA VAL A 35 -9.30 -3.34 0.70
C VAL A 35 -8.82 -1.92 0.96
N LEU A 36 -8.21 -1.69 2.12
CA LEU A 36 -7.54 -0.45 2.49
C LEU A 36 -6.17 -0.79 3.09
N LEU A 37 -5.19 0.08 2.90
CA LEU A 37 -3.89 -0.01 3.56
C LEU A 37 -3.69 1.22 4.45
N SER A 38 -3.18 1.03 5.65
CA SER A 38 -2.72 2.14 6.50
C SER A 38 -1.25 1.99 6.84
N HIS A 39 -0.56 3.12 7.03
CA HIS A 39 0.72 3.17 7.72
C HIS A 39 0.91 4.53 8.38
N LEU A 40 1.87 4.59 9.30
CA LEU A 40 2.37 5.84 9.86
C LEU A 40 3.60 6.25 9.06
N ASP A 41 3.51 7.37 8.36
CA ASP A 41 4.65 8.02 7.72
C ASP A 41 5.43 8.81 8.77
N ASN A 42 6.66 8.36 9.03
CA ASN A 42 7.60 8.99 9.95
C ASN A 42 8.83 9.55 9.20
N VAL A 43 8.73 9.74 7.89
CA VAL A 43 9.80 10.30 7.08
C VAL A 43 10.14 11.71 7.59
N PRO A 44 11.44 12.09 7.71
CA PRO A 44 11.80 13.41 8.20
C PRO A 44 11.12 14.54 7.43
N LEU A 45 10.64 15.56 8.17
CA LEU A 45 9.94 16.72 7.61
C LEU A 45 10.72 17.42 6.48
N SER A 46 12.05 17.42 6.54
CA SER A 46 12.90 17.99 5.50
C SER A 46 12.78 17.23 4.17
N VAL A 47 12.65 15.91 4.22
CA VAL A 47 12.47 15.03 3.05
C VAL A 47 11.06 15.19 2.50
N GLN A 48 10.03 15.20 3.36
CA GLN A 48 8.65 15.46 2.94
C GLN A 48 8.51 16.81 2.23
N ARG A 49 9.05 17.89 2.81
CA ARG A 49 9.03 19.23 2.20
C ARG A 49 9.76 19.28 0.87
N ARG A 50 10.94 18.64 0.79
CA ARG A 50 11.72 18.58 -0.46
C ARG A 50 10.93 17.88 -1.56
N SER A 51 10.36 16.72 -1.25
CA SER A 51 9.53 15.94 -2.18
C SER A 51 8.32 16.78 -2.64
N PHE A 52 7.60 17.40 -1.71
CA PHE A 52 6.47 18.28 -2.06
C PHE A 52 6.87 19.44 -2.96
N ILE A 53 7.98 20.13 -2.68
CA ILE A 53 8.46 21.24 -3.53
C ILE A 53 8.80 20.74 -4.94
N GLN A 54 9.46 19.58 -5.06
CA GLN A 54 9.76 18.98 -6.36
C GLN A 54 8.47 18.69 -7.14
N THR A 55 7.47 18.09 -6.48
CA THR A 55 6.15 17.83 -7.06
C THR A 55 5.43 19.12 -7.46
N CYS A 56 5.48 20.17 -6.63
CA CYS A 56 4.95 21.50 -6.95
C CYS A 56 5.60 22.09 -8.21
N VAL A 57 6.91 21.98 -8.36
CA VAL A 57 7.62 22.49 -9.54
C VAL A 57 7.18 21.74 -10.80
N VAL A 58 7.14 20.40 -10.76
CA VAL A 58 6.71 19.57 -11.90
C VAL A 58 5.28 19.91 -12.32
N HIS A 59 4.34 19.93 -11.37
CA HIS A 59 2.95 20.25 -11.66
C HIS A 59 2.74 21.72 -12.03
N GLY A 60 3.57 22.64 -11.51
CA GLY A 60 3.57 24.04 -11.93
C GLY A 60 3.96 24.21 -13.40
N ILE A 61 4.97 23.47 -13.85
CA ILE A 61 5.36 23.42 -15.27
C ILE A 61 4.22 22.84 -16.11
N PHE A 62 3.64 21.72 -15.70
CA PHE A 62 2.54 21.08 -16.44
C PHE A 62 1.31 21.99 -16.52
N PHE A 63 0.95 22.64 -15.42
CA PHE A 63 -0.17 23.59 -15.38
C PHE A 63 0.08 24.82 -16.27
N SER A 64 1.32 25.30 -16.32
CA SER A 64 1.70 26.41 -17.21
C SER A 64 1.57 26.02 -18.68
N ILE A 65 2.06 24.83 -19.06
CA ILE A 65 1.91 24.26 -20.42
C ILE A 65 0.43 24.07 -20.75
N PHE A 66 -0.35 23.49 -19.84
CA PHE A 66 -1.78 23.27 -19.98
C PHE A 66 -2.52 24.58 -20.25
N THR A 67 -2.30 25.60 -19.42
CA THR A 67 -2.96 26.90 -19.53
C THR A 67 -2.59 27.60 -20.83
N TRP A 68 -1.29 27.65 -21.16
CA TRP A 68 -0.84 28.24 -22.42
C TRP A 68 -1.44 27.52 -23.63
N ARG A 69 -1.47 26.18 -23.62
CA ARG A 69 -2.09 25.38 -24.70
C ARG A 69 -3.59 25.58 -24.77
N LEU A 70 -4.28 25.68 -23.64
CA LEU A 70 -5.72 25.90 -23.59
C LEU A 70 -6.08 27.24 -24.24
N ILE A 71 -5.32 28.29 -23.93
CA ILE A 71 -5.46 29.61 -24.55
C ILE A 71 -5.24 29.51 -26.08
N ARG A 72 -4.16 28.85 -26.53
CA ARG A 72 -3.89 28.67 -27.97
C ARG A 72 -4.98 27.88 -28.70
N VAL A 73 -5.52 26.84 -28.08
CA VAL A 73 -6.62 26.07 -28.64
C VAL A 73 -7.87 26.94 -28.76
N TYR A 74 -8.18 27.72 -27.73
CA TYR A 74 -9.31 28.65 -27.77
C TYR A 74 -9.13 29.73 -28.86
N GLU A 75 -7.94 30.32 -28.99
CA GLU A 75 -7.64 31.32 -30.03
C GLU A 75 -7.80 30.76 -31.44
N ASN A 76 -7.31 29.54 -31.68
CA ASN A 76 -7.27 28.91 -33.01
C ASN A 76 -8.57 28.18 -33.37
N TYR A 77 -9.33 27.67 -32.39
CA TYR A 77 -10.47 26.78 -32.64
C TYR A 77 -11.75 27.19 -31.88
N GLY A 78 -11.72 28.25 -31.07
CA GLY A 78 -12.83 28.63 -30.17
C GLY A 78 -14.10 29.14 -30.86
N SER A 79 -14.11 29.27 -32.19
CA SER A 79 -15.30 29.61 -32.98
C SER A 79 -15.51 28.56 -34.07
N LEU A 80 -16.77 28.27 -34.40
CA LEU A 80 -17.11 27.30 -35.45
C LEU A 80 -16.42 27.62 -36.79
N GLN A 81 -16.39 28.88 -37.19
CA GLN A 81 -15.73 29.30 -38.44
C GLN A 81 -14.24 28.92 -38.47
N LYS A 82 -13.49 29.21 -37.40
CA LYS A 82 -12.07 28.85 -37.30
C LYS A 82 -11.84 27.35 -37.22
N LEU A 83 -12.73 26.63 -36.54
CA LEU A 83 -12.69 25.17 -36.50
C LEU A 83 -12.90 24.57 -37.89
N TYR A 84 -13.93 25.00 -38.62
CA TYR A 84 -14.18 24.56 -40.00
C TYR A 84 -13.02 24.89 -40.94
N ALA A 85 -12.44 26.08 -40.84
CA ALA A 85 -11.27 26.47 -41.62
C ALA A 85 -10.03 25.59 -41.32
N SER A 86 -10.00 24.95 -40.16
CA SER A 86 -8.91 24.07 -39.71
C SER A 86 -9.15 22.59 -40.01
N LEU A 87 -10.25 22.20 -40.67
CA LEU A 87 -10.55 20.80 -41.04
C LEU A 87 -9.72 20.29 -42.23
N THR A 88 -8.51 20.81 -42.42
CA THR A 88 -7.52 20.22 -43.32
C THR A 88 -6.84 19.04 -42.62
N PHE A 89 -6.20 18.13 -43.37
CA PHE A 89 -5.47 17.02 -42.77
C PHE A 89 -4.41 17.48 -41.75
N SER A 90 -3.67 18.52 -42.08
CA SER A 90 -2.67 19.12 -41.18
C SER A 90 -3.32 19.80 -39.98
N GLY A 91 -4.44 20.51 -40.16
CA GLY A 91 -5.16 21.17 -39.08
C GLY A 91 -5.78 20.18 -38.09
N LEU A 92 -6.30 19.05 -38.56
CA LEU A 92 -6.76 17.93 -37.73
C LEU A 92 -5.60 17.31 -36.94
N LEU A 93 -4.45 17.07 -37.57
CA LEU A 93 -3.27 16.55 -36.87
C LEU A 93 -2.83 17.49 -35.74
N TRP A 94 -2.80 18.80 -36.00
CA TRP A 94 -2.49 19.81 -34.98
C TRP A 94 -3.53 19.88 -33.87
N LEU A 95 -4.82 19.77 -34.19
CA LEU A 95 -5.88 19.72 -33.19
C LEU A 95 -5.70 18.50 -32.28
N CYS A 96 -5.51 17.31 -32.85
CA CYS A 96 -5.26 16.08 -32.09
C CYS A 96 -4.02 16.20 -31.19
N PHE A 97 -2.93 16.78 -31.70
CA PHE A 97 -1.72 17.02 -30.91
C PHE A 97 -1.96 17.97 -29.74
N ASN A 98 -2.68 19.09 -29.95
CA ASN A 98 -3.01 20.01 -28.88
C ASN A 98 -3.92 19.37 -27.83
N LEU A 99 -4.94 18.61 -28.25
CA LEU A 99 -5.82 17.87 -27.35
C LEU A 99 -5.05 16.80 -26.55
N ALA A 100 -4.09 16.12 -27.18
CA ALA A 100 -3.21 15.18 -26.49
C ALA A 100 -2.37 15.87 -25.40
N ILE A 101 -1.80 17.05 -25.68
CA ILE A 101 -1.06 17.81 -24.66
C ILE A 101 -1.99 18.22 -23.51
N LEU A 102 -3.19 18.73 -23.81
CA LEU A 102 -4.16 19.11 -22.78
C LEU A 102 -4.56 17.91 -21.91
N TYR A 103 -4.76 16.74 -22.53
CA TYR A 103 -5.10 15.50 -21.83
C TYR A 103 -3.95 14.99 -20.94
N VAL A 104 -2.70 15.12 -21.37
CA VAL A 104 -1.54 14.67 -20.58
C VAL A 104 -1.23 15.64 -19.43
N THR A 105 -1.35 16.95 -19.65
CA THR A 105 -0.89 17.96 -18.69
C THR A 105 -1.98 18.44 -17.72
N GLY A 106 -3.24 18.48 -18.15
CA GLY A 106 -4.34 19.04 -17.38
C GLY A 106 -4.78 18.18 -16.20
N PRO A 107 -5.34 16.97 -16.42
CA PRO A 107 -5.90 16.13 -15.37
C PRO A 107 -4.94 15.86 -14.19
N PRO A 108 -3.65 15.48 -14.40
CA PRO A 108 -2.74 15.25 -13.28
C PRO A 108 -2.47 16.51 -12.45
N SER A 109 -2.36 17.68 -13.10
CA SER A 109 -2.11 18.95 -12.41
C SER A 109 -3.34 19.43 -11.62
N ILE A 110 -4.53 19.24 -12.17
CA ILE A 110 -5.78 19.55 -11.48
C ILE A 110 -5.96 18.61 -10.29
N GLU A 111 -5.66 17.32 -10.46
CA GLU A 111 -5.76 16.34 -9.37
C GLU A 111 -4.78 16.69 -8.24
N PHE A 112 -3.50 16.93 -8.56
CA PHE A 112 -2.51 17.38 -7.59
C PHE A 112 -2.94 18.64 -6.82
N ALA A 113 -3.49 19.63 -7.55
CA ALA A 113 -3.98 20.86 -6.93
C ALA A 113 -5.13 20.59 -5.94
N ARG A 114 -6.04 19.68 -6.27
CA ARG A 114 -7.22 19.33 -5.46
C ARG A 114 -6.89 18.42 -4.28
N THR A 115 -5.85 17.61 -4.39
CA THR A 115 -5.47 16.61 -3.38
C THR A 115 -4.26 17.09 -2.58
N THR A 116 -3.05 16.70 -2.97
CA THR A 116 -1.81 16.90 -2.23
C THR A 116 -1.55 18.37 -1.93
N PHE A 117 -1.66 19.26 -2.93
CA PHE A 117 -1.39 20.68 -2.74
C PHE A 117 -2.33 21.32 -1.73
N TRP A 118 -3.64 21.10 -1.89
CA TRP A 118 -4.64 21.63 -0.98
C TRP A 118 -4.52 21.03 0.43
N HIS A 119 -4.24 19.72 0.53
CA HIS A 119 -3.98 19.05 1.80
C HIS A 119 -2.80 19.70 2.54
N ARG A 120 -1.68 19.91 1.86
CA ARG A 120 -0.49 20.55 2.44
C ARG A 120 -0.72 22.01 2.80
N LEU A 121 -1.48 22.75 2.00
CA LEU A 121 -1.85 24.13 2.32
C LEU A 121 -2.74 24.22 3.59
N ARG A 122 -3.66 23.27 3.75
CA ARG A 122 -4.64 23.31 4.85
C ARG A 122 -4.12 22.73 6.16
N TYR A 123 -3.30 21.68 6.09
CA TYR A 123 -2.92 20.89 7.27
C TYR A 123 -1.42 20.91 7.58
N GLY A 124 -0.60 21.40 6.66
CA GLY A 124 0.86 21.47 6.80
C GLY A 124 1.56 20.11 6.68
N PHE A 125 2.79 20.08 7.17
CA PHE A 125 3.60 18.85 7.31
C PHE A 125 3.69 18.47 8.78
N ARG A 126 3.68 17.17 9.08
CA ARG A 126 3.72 16.67 10.46
C ARG A 126 4.80 15.59 10.63
N PRO A 127 5.36 15.46 11.85
CA PRO A 127 6.36 14.43 12.13
C PRO A 127 5.85 13.01 11.91
N THR A 128 4.58 12.77 12.23
CA THR A 128 3.89 11.50 11.99
C THR A 128 2.59 11.79 11.25
N GLU A 129 2.39 11.11 10.12
CA GLU A 129 1.19 11.23 9.29
C GLU A 129 0.54 9.86 9.10
N ILE A 130 -0.77 9.79 9.37
CA ILE A 130 -1.55 8.59 9.06
C ILE A 130 -1.85 8.63 7.57
N VAL A 131 -1.33 7.67 6.83
CA VAL A 131 -1.52 7.56 5.38
C VAL A 131 -2.40 6.36 5.07
N ILE A 132 -3.56 6.63 4.47
CA ILE A 132 -4.52 5.64 4.03
C ILE A 132 -4.46 5.53 2.51
N ARG A 133 -4.32 4.31 2.00
CA ARG A 133 -4.29 4.02 0.57
C ARG A 133 -5.42 3.08 0.18
N GLN A 134 -5.97 3.33 -0.99
CA GLN A 134 -7.03 2.54 -1.62
C GLN A 134 -6.59 2.04 -2.99
N PRO A 135 -7.09 0.89 -3.44
CA PRO A 135 -6.78 0.42 -4.77
C PRO A 135 -7.54 1.25 -5.81
N ILE A 136 -6.91 1.47 -6.96
CA ILE A 136 -7.52 2.18 -8.08
C ILE A 136 -8.67 1.34 -8.64
N ALA A 137 -9.86 1.92 -8.76
CA ALA A 137 -11.08 1.22 -9.19
C ALA A 137 -10.93 0.45 -10.51
N SER A 138 -10.22 1.02 -11.50
CA SER A 138 -9.97 0.35 -12.78
C SER A 138 -9.07 -0.89 -12.65
N ARG A 139 -8.14 -0.89 -11.68
CA ARG A 139 -7.26 -2.03 -11.38
C ARG A 139 -8.05 -3.13 -10.69
N MET A 140 -8.90 -2.79 -9.72
CA MET A 140 -9.80 -3.75 -9.07
C MET A 140 -10.77 -4.38 -10.06
N LYS A 141 -11.35 -3.58 -10.96
CA LYS A 141 -12.23 -4.10 -12.03
C LYS A 141 -11.51 -5.11 -12.92
N ARG A 142 -10.24 -4.85 -13.26
CA ARG A 142 -9.42 -5.79 -14.03
C ARG A 142 -9.16 -7.08 -13.26
N LEU A 143 -8.89 -7.03 -11.96
CA LEU A 143 -8.76 -8.24 -11.14
C LEU A 143 -10.06 -9.06 -11.12
N GLY A 144 -11.22 -8.39 -11.08
CA GLY A 144 -12.52 -9.05 -11.14
C GLY A 144 -12.80 -9.80 -12.45
N THR A 145 -12.02 -9.58 -13.51
CA THR A 145 -12.13 -10.34 -14.78
C THR A 145 -11.25 -11.59 -14.83
N MET A 146 -10.40 -11.81 -13.83
CA MET A 146 -9.47 -12.94 -13.76
C MET A 146 -10.05 -14.09 -12.94
N THR A 147 -9.36 -15.23 -12.91
CA THR A 147 -9.69 -16.30 -11.97
C THR A 147 -9.45 -15.84 -10.53
N ILE A 148 -10.18 -16.41 -9.56
CA ILE A 148 -10.05 -16.05 -8.14
C ILE A 148 -8.60 -16.25 -7.65
N ALA A 149 -7.95 -17.33 -8.10
CA ALA A 149 -6.58 -17.65 -7.72
C ALA A 149 -5.58 -16.61 -8.28
N ASP A 150 -5.69 -16.26 -9.55
CA ASP A 150 -4.80 -15.27 -10.18
C ASP A 150 -5.02 -13.87 -9.58
N ALA A 151 -6.28 -13.48 -9.41
CA ALA A 151 -6.64 -12.19 -8.81
C ALA A 151 -6.11 -12.07 -7.39
N GLY A 152 -6.26 -13.13 -6.58
CA GLY A 152 -5.74 -13.19 -5.21
C GLY A 152 -4.21 -13.10 -5.17
N SER A 153 -3.52 -13.83 -6.04
CA SER A 153 -2.05 -13.79 -6.14
C SER A 153 -1.53 -12.41 -6.53
N ILE A 154 -2.12 -11.78 -7.55
CA ILE A 154 -1.73 -10.43 -7.99
C ILE A 154 -2.02 -9.41 -6.90
N LEU A 155 -3.20 -9.46 -6.27
CA LEU A 155 -3.55 -8.55 -5.18
C LEU A 155 -2.56 -8.68 -4.02
N ASN A 156 -2.22 -9.91 -3.63
CA ASN A 156 -1.25 -10.16 -2.56
C ASN A 156 0.13 -9.60 -2.91
N ASP A 157 0.62 -9.78 -4.14
CA ASP A 157 1.88 -9.17 -4.59
C ASP A 157 1.84 -7.63 -4.54
N GLN A 158 0.72 -7.01 -4.93
CA GLN A 158 0.54 -5.56 -4.83
C GLN A 158 0.45 -5.06 -3.39
N ILE A 159 -0.13 -5.84 -2.47
CA ILE A 159 -0.14 -5.54 -1.04
C ILE A 159 1.28 -5.61 -0.48
N LEU A 160 2.01 -6.71 -0.73
CA LEU A 160 3.39 -6.89 -0.27
C LEU A 160 4.30 -5.77 -0.76
N ARG A 161 4.20 -5.40 -2.05
CA ARG A 161 4.97 -4.28 -2.61
C ARG A 161 4.61 -2.94 -1.96
N ALA A 162 3.34 -2.69 -1.68
CA ALA A 162 2.92 -1.43 -1.08
C ALA A 162 3.22 -1.34 0.42
N MET A 163 3.31 -2.48 1.10
CA MET A 163 3.61 -2.58 2.53
C MET A 163 5.09 -2.82 2.83
N ASP A 164 5.93 -2.87 1.80
CA ASP A 164 7.38 -3.04 1.94
C ASP A 164 7.98 -1.97 2.86
N HIS A 165 8.70 -2.44 3.89
CA HIS A 165 9.20 -1.56 4.95
C HIS A 165 10.20 -0.54 4.42
N ASN A 166 11.11 -0.98 3.54
CA ASN A 166 12.12 -0.10 2.97
C ASN A 166 11.44 0.98 2.12
N PHE A 167 10.47 0.59 1.28
CA PHE A 167 9.67 1.52 0.49
C PHE A 167 8.98 2.57 1.37
N LEU A 168 8.30 2.16 2.45
CA LEU A 168 7.57 3.06 3.34
C LEU A 168 8.49 3.97 4.18
N GLN A 169 9.73 3.55 4.47
CA GLN A 169 10.69 4.37 5.22
C GLN A 169 11.39 5.45 4.39
N VAL A 170 11.55 5.22 3.09
CA VAL A 170 12.26 6.15 2.19
C VAL A 170 11.31 7.04 1.40
N THR A 171 10.06 6.59 1.21
CA THR A 171 9.08 7.27 0.36
C THR A 171 8.08 8.03 1.24
N PRO A 172 8.08 9.37 1.21
CA PRO A 172 7.04 10.17 1.85
C PRO A 172 5.64 9.73 1.42
N GLY A 173 4.68 9.84 2.34
CA GLY A 173 3.29 9.49 2.13
C GLY A 173 2.73 10.06 0.84
N ASP A 174 3.01 11.33 0.53
CA ASP A 174 2.54 12.05 -0.67
C ASP A 174 2.94 11.44 -2.01
N ILE A 175 4.03 10.66 -2.04
CA ILE A 175 4.54 10.03 -3.27
C ILE A 175 4.56 8.50 -3.16
N SER A 176 3.86 7.95 -2.16
CA SER A 176 3.73 6.50 -1.95
C SER A 176 2.70 5.83 -2.88
N ASP A 177 2.18 6.57 -3.87
CA ASP A 177 1.33 6.06 -4.94
C ASP A 177 2.13 5.10 -5.85
N ASN A 178 1.63 3.88 -6.02
CA ASN A 178 2.38 2.82 -6.71
C ASN A 178 1.58 2.17 -7.86
N ASN A 179 0.99 2.97 -8.75
CA ASN A 179 0.24 2.57 -9.96
C ASN A 179 -0.99 1.63 -9.78
N PHE A 180 -1.14 1.06 -8.58
CA PHE A 180 -2.23 0.22 -8.13
C PHE A 180 -2.96 0.87 -6.94
N TRP A 181 -2.22 1.58 -6.09
CA TRP A 181 -2.70 2.25 -4.90
C TRP A 181 -2.67 3.76 -5.09
N ASN A 182 -3.75 4.42 -4.66
CA ASN A 182 -3.85 5.86 -4.52
C ASN A 182 -3.98 6.22 -3.04
N ILE A 183 -3.36 7.31 -2.63
CA ILE A 183 -3.56 7.92 -1.32
C ILE A 183 -4.97 8.52 -1.25
N ASP A 184 -5.74 8.14 -0.24
CA ASP A 184 -6.99 8.79 0.10
C ASP A 184 -6.72 9.84 1.19
N TYR A 185 -6.50 11.09 0.76
CA TYR A 185 -6.28 12.21 1.68
C TYR A 185 -7.49 12.49 2.58
N ARG A 186 -8.71 12.16 2.14
CA ARG A 186 -9.91 12.35 2.95
C ARG A 186 -9.95 11.33 4.08
N ALA A 187 -9.67 10.06 3.76
CA ALA A 187 -9.57 9.00 4.75
C ALA A 187 -8.39 9.24 5.71
N SER A 188 -7.23 9.61 5.19
CA SER A 188 -6.02 9.96 5.98
C SER A 188 -6.31 11.09 6.99
N ARG A 189 -7.00 12.14 6.54
CA ARG A 189 -7.43 13.22 7.43
C ARG A 189 -8.38 12.74 8.50
N GLU A 190 -9.42 11.98 8.14
CA GLU A 190 -10.41 11.54 9.11
C GLU A 190 -9.82 10.55 10.11
N ALA A 191 -8.90 9.69 9.70
CA ALA A 191 -8.14 8.83 10.60
C ALA A 191 -7.33 9.66 11.63
N PHE A 192 -6.74 10.76 11.19
CA PHE A 192 -6.06 11.71 12.09
C PHE A 192 -7.03 12.48 13.00
N GLU A 193 -8.21 12.86 12.51
CA GLU A 193 -9.23 13.47 13.35
C GLU A 193 -9.73 12.49 14.42
N LEU A 194 -9.86 11.19 14.07
CA LEU A 194 -10.20 10.13 15.02
C LEU A 194 -9.11 9.90 16.07
N SER A 195 -7.83 10.06 15.73
CA SER A 195 -6.75 9.92 16.73
C SER A 195 -6.67 11.06 17.73
N ARG A 196 -7.20 12.23 17.34
CA ARG A 196 -7.31 13.42 18.19
C ARG A 196 -8.66 13.59 18.86
N ALA A 197 -9.65 12.78 18.52
CA ALA A 197 -10.97 12.84 19.13
C ALA A 197 -10.88 12.50 20.63
N ASP A 198 -11.79 13.06 21.41
CA ASP A 198 -11.95 12.69 22.81
C ASP A 198 -13.07 11.65 22.97
N GLY A 199 -12.93 10.80 23.99
CA GLY A 199 -13.95 9.82 24.38
C GLY A 199 -13.98 8.54 23.52
N PRO A 200 -15.12 7.84 23.46
CA PRO A 200 -15.22 6.46 22.94
C PRO A 200 -15.05 6.33 21.43
N ARG A 201 -14.94 7.45 20.71
CA ARG A 201 -14.66 7.47 19.26
C ARG A 201 -13.17 7.63 18.95
N ARG A 202 -12.34 7.85 19.96
CA ARG A 202 -10.90 8.01 19.81
C ARG A 202 -10.30 6.70 19.34
N VAL A 203 -9.53 6.76 18.25
CA VAL A 203 -8.75 5.62 17.74
C VAL A 203 -7.29 5.94 17.92
N ASP A 204 -6.57 5.18 18.73
CA ASP A 204 -5.15 5.46 18.97
C ASP A 204 -4.35 5.51 17.66
N GLU A 205 -3.37 6.41 17.59
CA GLU A 205 -2.56 6.60 16.39
C GLU A 205 -1.84 5.31 16.00
N HIS A 206 -1.44 4.50 16.99
CA HIS A 206 -0.82 3.21 16.75
C HIS A 206 -1.73 2.17 16.10
N ALA A 207 -3.05 2.34 16.15
CA ALA A 207 -3.97 1.48 15.40
C ALA A 207 -3.80 1.62 13.88
N TRP A 208 -3.23 2.74 13.42
CA TRP A 208 -2.96 3.04 12.01
C TRP A 208 -1.53 2.69 11.57
N ARG A 209 -0.75 2.00 12.40
CA ARG A 209 0.52 1.37 11.99
C ARG A 209 0.29 0.50 10.74
N SER A 210 1.39 0.10 10.11
CA SER A 210 1.38 -0.69 8.88
C SER A 210 0.39 -1.87 8.97
N SER A 211 -0.76 -1.73 8.32
CA SER A 211 -1.89 -2.65 8.43
C SER A 211 -2.65 -2.76 7.12
N VAL A 212 -3.15 -3.97 6.86
CA VAL A 212 -3.99 -4.31 5.71
C VAL A 212 -5.40 -4.57 6.22
N TRP A 213 -6.36 -3.79 5.74
CA TRP A 213 -7.76 -3.90 6.12
C TRP A 213 -8.52 -4.55 4.98
N LEU A 214 -9.10 -5.73 5.21
CA LEU A 214 -9.84 -6.49 4.21
C LEU A 214 -11.29 -6.69 4.63
N LYS A 215 -12.18 -6.59 3.64
CA LYS A 215 -13.57 -6.96 3.80
C LYS A 215 -13.75 -8.43 3.42
N SER A 216 -14.24 -9.22 4.37
CA SER A 216 -14.65 -10.60 4.18
C SER A 216 -15.79 -10.70 3.16
N GLY A 217 -15.94 -11.86 2.53
CA GLY A 217 -17.11 -12.16 1.69
C GLY A 217 -18.45 -12.04 2.42
N THR A 218 -18.44 -12.16 3.76
CA THR A 218 -19.60 -11.93 4.64
C THR A 218 -19.92 -10.44 4.88
N GLY A 219 -19.04 -9.53 4.45
CA GLY A 219 -19.16 -8.09 4.67
C GLY A 219 -18.43 -7.57 5.92
N ASP A 220 -17.90 -8.46 6.75
CA ASP A 220 -17.15 -8.10 7.97
C ASP A 220 -15.74 -7.63 7.65
N TRP A 221 -15.22 -6.68 8.42
CA TRP A 221 -13.85 -6.20 8.27
C TRP A 221 -12.88 -7.02 9.11
N LYS A 222 -11.74 -7.35 8.52
CA LYS A 222 -10.61 -7.99 9.17
C LYS A 222 -9.35 -7.15 8.99
N VAL A 223 -8.41 -7.26 9.93
CA VAL A 223 -7.12 -6.56 9.91
C VAL A 223 -5.97 -7.55 9.93
N ALA A 224 -4.98 -7.36 9.07
CA ALA A 224 -3.66 -7.96 9.21
C ALA A 224 -2.66 -6.87 9.60
N GLU A 225 -2.09 -7.02 10.79
CA GLU A 225 -1.14 -6.08 11.37
C GLU A 225 0.26 -6.33 10.79
N HIS A 226 0.52 -5.76 9.62
CA HIS A 226 1.79 -5.93 8.91
C HIS A 226 2.99 -5.40 9.72
N TRP A 227 2.79 -4.40 10.58
CA TRP A 227 3.83 -3.84 11.44
C TRP A 227 4.48 -4.88 12.35
N LYS A 228 3.74 -5.90 12.81
CA LYS A 228 4.27 -7.01 13.61
C LYS A 228 5.32 -7.83 12.86
N MET A 229 5.28 -7.86 11.53
CA MET A 229 6.27 -8.53 10.69
C MET A 229 7.55 -7.71 10.50
N CYS A 230 7.44 -6.39 10.61
CA CYS A 230 8.56 -5.46 10.41
C CYS A 230 9.25 -5.06 11.72
N ASP A 231 8.63 -5.34 12.87
CA ASP A 231 9.21 -5.06 14.18
C ASP A 231 10.53 -5.84 14.37
N PRO A 232 11.67 -5.17 14.60
CA PRO A 232 12.96 -5.84 14.69
C PRO A 232 13.03 -6.88 15.82
N ALA A 233 12.45 -6.58 16.99
CA ALA A 233 12.49 -7.50 18.13
C ALA A 233 11.66 -8.76 17.86
N ARG A 234 10.43 -8.60 17.34
CA ARG A 234 9.59 -9.74 16.93
C ARG A 234 10.22 -10.54 15.79
N ARG A 235 10.86 -9.87 14.82
CA ARG A 235 11.54 -10.51 13.69
C ARG A 235 12.73 -11.35 14.16
N ASP A 236 13.58 -10.78 15.01
CA ASP A 236 14.77 -11.46 15.50
C ASP A 236 14.38 -12.65 16.40
N ARG A 237 13.35 -12.47 17.25
CA ARG A 237 12.76 -13.57 18.04
C ARG A 237 12.16 -14.68 17.17
N ARG A 238 11.49 -14.33 16.07
CA ARG A 238 10.97 -15.30 15.09
C ARG A 238 12.06 -16.13 14.46
N GLN A 239 13.17 -15.48 14.10
CA GLN A 239 14.32 -16.16 13.50
C GLN A 239 14.94 -17.15 14.49
N GLU A 240 15.06 -16.76 15.76
CA GLU A 240 15.54 -17.63 16.84
C GLU A 240 14.61 -18.84 17.05
N LEU A 241 13.31 -18.62 17.24
CA LEU A 241 12.34 -19.70 17.44
C LEU A 241 12.26 -20.64 16.23
N LEU A 242 12.37 -20.11 15.01
CA LEU A 242 12.43 -20.95 13.80
C LEU A 242 13.67 -21.84 13.81
N LYS A 243 14.83 -21.28 14.18
CA LYS A 243 16.06 -22.05 14.31
C LYS A 243 15.93 -23.15 15.36
N ASP A 244 15.47 -22.81 16.56
CA ASP A 244 15.29 -23.75 17.67
C ASP A 244 14.34 -24.91 17.28
N LYS A 245 13.27 -24.61 16.56
CA LYS A 245 12.32 -25.62 16.08
C LYS A 245 12.95 -26.54 15.04
N LEU A 246 13.71 -25.99 14.10
CA LEU A 246 14.42 -26.78 13.10
C LEU A 246 15.52 -27.65 13.75
N ASP A 247 16.24 -27.12 14.74
CA ASP A 247 17.23 -27.86 15.53
C ASP A 247 16.59 -29.02 16.31
N ALA A 248 15.44 -28.79 16.96
CA ALA A 248 14.68 -29.83 17.66
C ALA A 248 14.17 -30.95 16.74
N MET A 249 13.95 -30.64 15.45
CA MET A 249 13.61 -31.62 14.43
C MET A 249 14.83 -32.33 13.83
N GLY A 250 16.05 -32.01 14.28
CA GLY A 250 17.31 -32.50 13.73
C GLY A 250 17.66 -31.92 12.36
N LYS A 251 17.02 -30.80 11.97
CA LYS A 251 17.12 -30.16 10.65
C LYS A 251 17.68 -28.73 10.72
N GLY A 252 18.51 -28.44 11.72
CA GLY A 252 19.13 -27.13 11.94
C GLY A 252 19.84 -26.53 10.72
N GLU A 253 20.51 -27.38 9.93
CA GLU A 253 21.19 -26.97 8.70
C GLU A 253 20.27 -26.34 7.64
N LEU A 254 18.96 -26.61 7.68
CA LEU A 254 17.99 -25.98 6.79
C LEU A 254 17.83 -24.49 7.09
N TYR A 255 18.02 -24.07 8.34
CA TYR A 255 17.93 -22.67 8.72
C TYR A 255 18.97 -21.82 8.00
N GLU A 256 20.23 -22.25 7.98
CA GLU A 256 21.30 -21.50 7.31
C GLU A 256 21.13 -21.50 5.78
N LYS A 257 20.70 -22.64 5.20
CA LYS A 257 20.36 -22.72 3.76
C LYS A 257 19.21 -21.77 3.41
N TRP A 258 18.16 -21.75 4.22
CA TRP A 258 17.02 -20.84 4.05
C TRP A 258 17.45 -19.38 4.18
N ARG A 259 18.21 -19.03 5.22
CA ARG A 259 18.72 -17.68 5.44
C ARG A 259 19.54 -17.19 4.25
N SER A 260 20.42 -18.03 3.71
CA SER A 260 21.18 -17.74 2.50
C SER A 260 20.28 -17.49 1.29
N MET A 261 19.24 -18.30 1.08
CA MET A 261 18.29 -18.09 -0.03
C MET A 261 17.48 -16.80 0.14
N VAL A 262 17.05 -16.48 1.37
CA VAL A 262 16.36 -15.21 1.64
C VAL A 262 17.27 -14.06 1.27
N GLN A 263 18.51 -14.06 1.75
CA GLN A 263 19.48 -13.01 1.46
C GLN A 263 19.78 -12.86 -0.03
N MET A 264 19.90 -13.97 -0.77
CA MET A 264 20.07 -13.96 -2.23
C MET A 264 18.85 -13.38 -2.96
N ASN A 265 17.64 -13.65 -2.47
CA ASN A 265 16.41 -13.21 -3.11
C ASN A 265 16.00 -11.78 -2.74
N THR A 266 16.52 -11.25 -1.62
CA THR A 266 16.21 -9.90 -1.11
C THR A 266 17.30 -8.87 -1.42
N THR A 267 18.40 -9.27 -2.06
CA THR A 267 19.53 -8.38 -2.37
C THR A 267 19.79 -8.38 -3.88
N THR A 268 19.79 -7.21 -4.51
CA THR A 268 20.20 -7.08 -5.91
C THR A 268 21.72 -7.30 -6.06
N PRO A 269 22.23 -7.54 -7.29
CA PRO A 269 23.67 -7.52 -7.55
C PRO A 269 24.36 -6.19 -7.16
N SER A 270 23.60 -5.08 -7.08
CA SER A 270 24.09 -3.77 -6.61
C SER A 270 24.08 -3.62 -5.09
N GLY A 271 23.54 -4.58 -4.34
CA GLY A 271 23.42 -4.53 -2.88
C GLY A 271 22.13 -3.87 -2.37
N ASP A 272 21.22 -3.48 -3.26
CA ASP A 272 19.95 -2.86 -2.90
C ASP A 272 18.93 -3.92 -2.45
N SER A 273 18.09 -3.57 -1.48
CA SER A 273 17.04 -4.48 -1.03
C SER A 273 15.88 -4.52 -2.01
N THR A 274 15.39 -5.72 -2.34
CA THR A 274 14.19 -5.95 -3.15
C THR A 274 13.01 -6.39 -2.30
N TYR A 275 11.80 -6.06 -2.75
CA TYR A 275 10.60 -6.59 -2.13
C TYR A 275 10.46 -8.09 -2.45
N ILE A 276 9.94 -8.85 -1.48
CA ILE A 276 9.70 -10.28 -1.65
C ILE A 276 8.36 -10.48 -2.37
N SER A 277 8.40 -11.04 -3.57
CA SER A 277 7.18 -11.40 -4.31
C SER A 277 6.51 -12.65 -3.74
N ALA A 278 5.21 -12.82 -3.99
CA ALA A 278 4.47 -14.02 -3.60
C ALA A 278 5.10 -15.31 -4.17
N ARG A 279 5.73 -15.24 -5.34
CA ARG A 279 6.44 -16.38 -5.95
C ARG A 279 7.63 -16.82 -5.09
N VAL A 280 8.44 -15.87 -4.63
CA VAL A 280 9.62 -16.16 -3.79
C VAL A 280 9.18 -16.76 -2.44
N VAL A 281 8.10 -16.25 -1.86
CA VAL A 281 7.52 -16.85 -0.64
C VAL A 281 7.14 -18.31 -0.89
N ASN A 282 6.47 -18.61 -2.00
CA ASN A 282 6.09 -19.98 -2.35
C ASN A 282 7.31 -20.88 -2.61
N GLU A 283 8.38 -20.36 -3.20
CA GLU A 283 9.64 -21.10 -3.39
C GLU A 283 10.29 -21.47 -2.04
N HIS A 284 10.23 -20.57 -1.04
CA HIS A 284 10.71 -20.84 0.32
C HIS A 284 9.86 -21.89 1.03
N LEU A 285 8.54 -21.84 0.89
CA LEU A 285 7.64 -22.86 1.43
C LEU A 285 7.91 -24.23 0.79
N ALA A 286 8.03 -24.28 -0.54
CA ALA A 286 8.34 -25.51 -1.27
C ALA A 286 9.73 -26.07 -0.91
N PHE A 287 10.69 -25.23 -0.50
CA PHE A 287 11.97 -25.68 0.02
C PHE A 287 11.82 -26.48 1.31
N PHE A 288 11.06 -25.98 2.29
CA PHE A 288 10.81 -26.70 3.54
C PHE A 288 10.01 -27.99 3.30
N GLU A 289 9.00 -27.95 2.42
CA GLU A 289 8.18 -29.12 2.09
C GLU A 289 9.02 -30.26 1.47
N ARG A 290 9.94 -29.96 0.55
CA ARG A 290 10.85 -30.96 -0.05
C ARG A 290 11.70 -31.68 0.99
N GLU A 291 12.07 -30.97 2.03
CA GLU A 291 12.87 -31.50 3.14
C GLU A 291 11.97 -32.16 4.21
N GLY A 292 10.67 -32.31 3.96
CA GLY A 292 9.72 -32.94 4.88
C GLY A 292 9.45 -32.08 6.13
N VAL A 293 9.48 -30.76 6.00
CA VAL A 293 9.09 -29.80 7.04
C VAL A 293 7.83 -29.09 6.58
N ASP A 294 6.73 -29.30 7.31
CA ASP A 294 5.50 -28.54 7.11
C ASP A 294 5.63 -27.18 7.82
N PHE A 295 5.85 -26.14 7.03
CA PHE A 295 6.07 -24.79 7.55
C PHE A 295 4.79 -24.15 8.12
N GLY A 296 3.61 -24.59 7.70
CA GLY A 296 2.34 -24.00 8.13
C GLY A 296 2.14 -24.07 9.66
N PRO A 297 2.10 -25.28 10.25
CA PRO A 297 1.95 -25.45 11.70
C PRO A 297 3.09 -24.82 12.50
N ILE A 298 4.33 -24.90 12.01
CA ILE A 298 5.51 -24.31 12.67
C ILE A 298 5.37 -22.79 12.71
N GLY A 299 5.01 -22.16 11.59
CA GLY A 299 4.80 -20.72 11.51
C GLY A 299 3.65 -20.25 12.39
N GLU A 300 2.55 -20.99 12.46
CA GLU A 300 1.43 -20.72 13.37
C GLU A 300 1.86 -20.77 14.84
N GLU A 301 2.62 -21.79 15.23
CA GLU A 301 3.12 -21.94 16.60
C GLU A 301 4.07 -20.80 16.99
N ILE A 302 5.04 -20.49 16.13
CA ILE A 302 6.01 -19.42 16.37
C ILE A 302 5.30 -18.06 16.49
N ASN A 303 4.38 -17.76 15.58
CA ASN A 303 3.63 -16.50 15.64
C ASN A 303 2.78 -16.42 16.92
N GLY A 304 2.14 -17.51 17.33
CA GLY A 304 1.38 -17.58 18.58
C GLY A 304 2.24 -17.36 19.83
N GLN A 305 3.46 -17.91 19.86
CA GLN A 305 4.42 -17.69 20.96
C GLN A 305 4.88 -16.23 21.02
N ILE A 306 5.22 -15.63 19.86
CA ILE A 306 5.63 -14.22 19.78
C ILE A 306 4.49 -13.30 20.18
N ASP A 307 3.28 -13.52 19.69
CA ASP A 307 2.14 -12.72 20.07
C ASP A 307 1.86 -12.83 21.58
N ALA A 308 1.97 -14.04 22.17
CA ALA A 308 1.85 -14.19 23.63
C ALA A 308 2.96 -13.47 24.41
N GLU A 309 4.21 -13.52 23.94
CA GLU A 309 5.37 -12.89 24.57
C GLU A 309 5.30 -11.35 24.51
N PHE A 310 5.00 -10.81 23.33
CA PHE A 310 5.03 -9.37 23.10
C PHE A 310 3.70 -8.68 23.40
N ASP A 311 2.54 -9.28 23.09
CA ASP A 311 1.24 -8.65 23.38
C ASP A 311 0.91 -8.70 24.89
N SER A 312 1.58 -9.56 25.67
CA SER A 312 1.49 -9.52 27.15
C SER A 312 2.34 -8.39 27.77
N GLN A 313 3.38 -7.92 27.07
CA GLN A 313 4.23 -6.80 27.47
C GLN A 313 3.67 -5.47 26.94
N ASP A 314 3.18 -5.46 25.70
CA ASP A 314 2.44 -4.36 25.07
C ASP A 314 0.96 -4.44 25.47
N ALA A 315 0.65 -4.22 26.75
CA ALA A 315 -0.73 -4.10 27.25
C ALA A 315 -1.42 -2.80 26.77
N LEU A 316 -1.20 -2.40 25.52
CA LEU A 316 -2.07 -1.45 24.82
C LEU A 316 -2.91 -2.26 23.84
N PRO A 317 -4.12 -2.69 24.25
CA PRO A 317 -5.10 -3.11 23.27
C PRO A 317 -5.24 -1.95 22.28
N ILE A 318 -5.15 -2.24 20.99
CA ILE A 318 -5.63 -1.38 19.91
C ILE A 318 -6.86 -0.66 20.45
N GLY A 319 -6.82 0.68 20.54
CA GLY A 319 -7.87 1.46 21.19
C GLY A 319 -9.25 0.98 20.75
N PHE A 320 -9.92 0.27 21.66
CA PHE A 320 -11.30 -0.23 21.57
C PHE A 320 -12.11 0.43 22.67
#